data_AF-A0AB34K6I9-F1
#
_entry.id   AF-A0AB34K6I9-F1
#
_cell.length_a   1.000
_cell.length_b   1.000
_cell.length_c   1.000
_cell.angle_alpha   90.00
_cell.angle_beta   90.00
_cell.angle_gamma   90.00
#
_symmetry.space_group_name_H-M   'P 1'
#
loop_
_entity.id
_entity.type
_entity.pdbx_description
1 polymer ?
#
loop_
_entity_poly.entity_id
_entity_poly.type
_entity_poly.pdbx_seq_one_letter_code
_entity_poly.pdbx_strand_id
1 'polypeptide(L)'
;MADDGEAPPVDPLVAIEEKYQPLLTEKLIAREVFAKQLEAISDEFSSEFAVLDEDYQKAKKAGELEEQLVFSAKIEQLQRLKKIQCDFRTQQLADADVVIERIALEKARELKAAKAAIAAAAEEE
;
A
#
# COMPACT_ATOMS: atom_id res chain seq x y z
N MET A 1 2.44 45.91 29.73
CA MET A 1 2.51 45.90 28.26
C MET A 1 2.40 44.45 27.85
N ALA A 2 1.27 44.04 27.27
CA ALA A 2 1.13 42.71 26.70
C ALA A 2 1.96 42.68 25.42
N ASP A 3 2.97 41.83 25.40
CA ASP A 3 3.72 41.47 24.20
C ASP A 3 2.82 40.49 23.44
N ASP A 4 1.82 41.01 22.73
CA ASP A 4 1.04 40.24 21.76
C ASP A 4 1.97 39.97 20.58
N GLY A 5 2.83 38.96 20.76
CA GLY A 5 3.61 38.35 19.72
C GLY A 5 2.67 37.66 18.74
N GLU A 6 2.05 38.47 17.89
CA GLU A 6 1.27 38.03 16.74
C GLU A 6 2.24 37.20 15.88
N ALA A 7 2.05 35.89 15.91
CA ALA A 7 2.86 34.99 15.10
C ALA A 7 2.77 35.48 13.65
N PRO A 8 3.90 35.60 12.93
CA PRO A 8 3.87 36.09 11.56
C PRO A 8 2.89 35.23 10.74
N PRO A 9 2.14 35.84 9.81
CA PRO A 9 1.21 35.10 8.98
C PRO A 9 1.95 33.95 8.29
N VAL A 10 1.53 32.72 8.57
CA VAL A 10 2.13 31.52 7.97
C VAL A 10 1.86 31.57 6.48
N ASP A 11 2.92 31.45 5.68
CA ASP A 11 2.83 31.37 4.22
C ASP A 11 1.79 30.29 3.84
N PRO A 12 0.71 30.65 3.10
CA PRO A 12 -0.33 29.69 2.70
C PRO A 12 0.22 28.45 1.99
N LEU A 13 1.34 28.55 1.28
CA LEU A 13 1.98 27.40 0.63
C LEU A 13 2.60 26.44 1.66
N VAL A 14 3.22 26.98 2.72
CA VAL A 14 3.78 26.18 3.83
C VAL A 14 2.66 25.48 4.60
N ALA A 15 1.57 26.19 4.89
CA ALA A 15 0.41 25.60 5.58
C ALA A 15 -0.22 24.44 4.78
N ILE A 16 -0.30 24.56 3.46
CA ILE A 16 -0.77 23.48 2.58
C ILE A 16 0.22 22.30 2.60
N GLU A 17 1.53 22.56 2.56
CA GLU A 17 2.54 21.50 2.63
C GLU A 17 2.44 20.72 3.96
N GLU A 18 2.40 21.42 5.09
CA GLU A 18 2.29 20.84 6.43
C GLU A 18 1.01 20.01 6.61
N LYS A 19 -0.09 20.41 5.97
CA LYS A 19 -1.37 19.67 5.98
C LYS A 19 -1.28 18.34 5.23
N TYR A 20 -0.70 18.34 4.02
CA TYR A 20 -0.79 17.19 3.12
C TYR A 20 0.40 16.24 3.18
N GLN A 21 1.59 16.76 3.50
CA GLN A 21 2.82 15.95 3.56
C GLN A 21 2.75 14.77 4.53
N PRO A 22 2.27 14.91 5.79
CA PRO A 22 2.15 13.77 6.69
C PRO A 22 1.14 12.73 6.18
N LEU A 23 0.02 13.17 5.59
CA LEU A 23 -1.02 12.28 5.05
C LEU A 23 -0.48 11.46 3.86
N LEU A 24 0.23 12.11 2.93
CA LEU A 24 0.87 11.42 1.81
C LEU A 24 1.93 10.43 2.30
N THR A 25 2.74 10.84 3.27
CA THR A 25 3.79 9.98 3.84
C THR A 25 3.19 8.72 4.47
N GLU A 26 2.14 8.86 5.28
CA GLU A 26 1.44 7.72 5.90
C GLU A 26 0.91 6.74 4.85
N LYS A 27 0.27 7.24 3.79
CA LYS A 27 -0.31 6.38 2.75
C LYS A 27 0.75 5.73 1.86
N LEU A 28 1.85 6.43 1.57
CA LEU A 28 3.00 5.84 0.86
C LEU A 28 3.65 4.71 1.66
N ILE A 29 3.82 4.89 2.98
CA ILE A 29 4.32 3.83 3.86
C ILE A 29 3.36 2.64 3.86
N ALA A 30 2.05 2.87 4.00
CA ALA A 30 1.06 1.79 3.96
C ALA A 30 1.11 1.01 2.64
N ARG A 31 1.21 1.72 1.51
CA ARG A 31 1.38 1.12 0.18
C ARG A 31 2.63 0.24 0.09
N GLU A 32 3.77 0.71 0.60
CA GLU A 32 5.02 -0.06 0.62
C GLU A 32 4.88 -1.31 1.49
N VAL A 33 4.22 -1.21 2.65
CA VAL A 33 3.92 -2.36 3.52
C VAL A 33 3.10 -3.41 2.77
N PHE A 34 2.05 -3.02 2.05
CA PHE A 34 1.24 -3.97 1.27
C PHE A 34 2.04 -4.63 0.15
N ALA A 35 2.90 -3.88 -0.54
CA ALA A 35 3.79 -4.43 -1.58
C ALA A 35 4.75 -5.48 -1.00
N LYS A 36 5.40 -5.18 0.14
CA LYS A 36 6.27 -6.14 0.84
C LYS A 36 5.51 -7.38 1.33
N GLN A 37 4.26 -7.21 1.77
CA GLN A 37 3.42 -8.34 2.17
C GLN A 37 3.07 -9.24 0.98
N LEU A 38 2.87 -8.69 -0.22
CA LEU A 38 2.66 -9.49 -1.44
C LEU A 38 3.91 -10.33 -1.77
N GLU A 39 5.10 -9.75 -1.67
CA GLU A 39 6.37 -10.46 -1.86
C GLU A 39 6.52 -11.59 -0.83
N ALA A 40 6.28 -11.30 0.45
CA ALA A 40 6.36 -12.29 1.53
C ALA A 40 5.37 -13.46 1.33
N ILE A 41 4.13 -13.18 0.92
CA ILE A 41 3.14 -14.22 0.59
C ILE A 41 3.66 -15.09 -0.57
N SER A 42 4.29 -14.49 -1.58
CA SER A 42 4.85 -15.26 -2.69
C SER A 42 5.93 -16.23 -2.21
N ASP A 43 6.85 -15.76 -1.35
CA ASP A 43 7.96 -16.55 -0.85
C ASP A 43 7.52 -17.66 0.10
N GLU A 44 6.66 -17.34 1.06
CA GLU A 44 6.09 -18.28 2.05
C GLU A 44 5.43 -19.47 1.32
N PHE A 45 4.49 -19.19 0.43
CA PHE A 45 3.79 -20.26 -0.28
C PHE A 45 4.69 -21.01 -1.26
N SER A 46 5.67 -20.35 -1.90
CA SER A 46 6.60 -21.04 -2.79
C SER A 46 7.44 -22.08 -2.02
N SER A 47 7.85 -21.75 -0.80
CA SER A 47 8.56 -22.69 0.08
C SER A 47 7.67 -23.86 0.51
N GLU A 48 6.42 -23.60 0.90
CA GLU A 48 5.47 -24.65 1.29
C GLU A 48 5.10 -25.57 0.13
N PHE A 49 4.91 -25.02 -1.08
CA PHE A 49 4.66 -25.82 -2.28
C PHE A 49 5.82 -26.72 -2.64
N ALA A 50 7.07 -26.25 -2.51
CA ALA A 50 8.23 -27.07 -2.81
C ALA A 50 8.29 -28.30 -1.90
N VAL A 51 8.08 -28.12 -0.59
CA VAL A 51 8.04 -29.24 0.38
C VAL A 51 6.92 -30.22 0.04
N LEU A 52 5.72 -29.73 -0.24
CA LEU A 52 4.58 -30.59 -0.54
C LEU A 52 4.71 -31.31 -1.88
N ASP A 53 5.30 -30.69 -2.90
CA ASP A 53 5.57 -31.36 -4.17
C ASP A 53 6.63 -32.46 -3.98
N GLU A 54 7.69 -32.20 -3.22
CA GLU A 54 8.68 -33.24 -2.88
C GLU A 54 8.03 -34.44 -2.18
N ASP A 55 7.17 -34.19 -1.20
CA ASP A 55 6.48 -35.26 -0.45
C ASP A 55 5.47 -35.99 -1.34
N TYR A 56 4.74 -35.27 -2.20
CA TYR A 56 3.89 -35.87 -3.22
C TYR A 56 4.69 -36.78 -4.18
N GLN A 57 5.85 -36.33 -4.68
CA GLN A 57 6.69 -37.14 -5.57
C GLN A 57 7.26 -38.37 -4.85
N LYS A 58 7.57 -38.29 -3.55
CA LYS A 58 7.99 -39.45 -2.74
C LYS A 58 6.87 -40.47 -2.62
N ALA A 59 5.68 -40.06 -2.21
CA ALA A 59 4.51 -40.94 -2.11
C ALA A 59 4.15 -41.58 -3.46
N LYS A 60 4.29 -40.81 -4.55
CA LYS A 60 4.10 -41.31 -5.92
C LYS A 60 5.08 -42.40 -6.30
N LYS A 61 6.36 -42.26 -5.96
CA LYS A 61 7.39 -43.29 -6.20
C LYS A 61 7.19 -44.52 -5.31
N ALA A 62 6.69 -44.34 -4.10
CA ALA A 62 6.37 -45.42 -3.16
C ALA A 62 5.07 -46.18 -3.50
N GLY A 63 4.22 -45.62 -4.38
CA GLY A 63 2.93 -46.21 -4.74
C GLY A 63 1.83 -45.96 -3.69
N GLU A 64 2.03 -44.98 -2.80
CA GLU A 64 1.12 -44.63 -1.71
C GLU A 64 0.00 -43.72 -2.24
N LEU A 65 -1.06 -44.33 -2.78
CA LEU A 65 -2.16 -43.59 -3.44
C LEU A 65 -2.95 -42.70 -2.46
N GLU A 66 -3.16 -43.15 -1.23
CA GLU A 66 -3.87 -42.37 -0.20
C GLU A 66 -3.08 -41.11 0.15
N GLU A 67 -1.76 -41.23 0.35
CA GLU A 67 -0.90 -40.08 0.64
C GLU A 67 -0.83 -39.10 -0.54
N GLN A 68 -0.75 -39.60 -1.78
CA GLN A 68 -0.82 -38.76 -2.97
C GLN A 68 -2.11 -37.93 -3.01
N LEU A 69 -3.26 -38.52 -2.67
CA LEU A 69 -4.53 -37.79 -2.61
C LEU A 69 -4.50 -36.71 -1.53
N VAL A 70 -4.00 -37.03 -0.33
CA VAL A 70 -3.86 -36.08 0.78
C VAL A 70 -2.97 -34.89 0.39
N PHE A 71 -1.79 -35.16 -0.19
CA PHE A 71 -0.88 -34.09 -0.62
C PHE A 71 -1.47 -33.25 -1.75
N SER A 72 -2.14 -33.87 -2.73
CA SER A 72 -2.80 -33.14 -3.83
C SER A 72 -3.89 -32.19 -3.32
N ALA A 73 -4.73 -32.65 -2.39
CA ALA A 73 -5.77 -31.82 -1.78
C ALA A 73 -5.17 -30.66 -0.98
N LYS A 74 -4.05 -30.89 -0.27
CA LYS A 74 -3.35 -29.86 0.48
C LYS A 74 -2.71 -28.81 -0.44
N ILE A 75 -2.11 -29.23 -1.56
CA ILE A 75 -1.59 -28.32 -2.58
C ILE A 75 -2.72 -27.44 -3.15
N GLU A 76 -3.86 -28.04 -3.53
CA GLU A 76 -5.00 -27.26 -4.04
C GLU A 76 -5.53 -26.26 -3.01
N GLN A 77 -5.63 -26.66 -1.74
CA GLN A 77 -6.08 -25.78 -0.65
C GLN A 77 -5.13 -24.60 -0.47
N LEU A 78 -3.82 -24.84 -0.45
CA LEU A 78 -2.82 -23.79 -0.33
C LEU A 78 -2.81 -22.86 -1.55
N GLN A 79 -3.04 -23.37 -2.77
CA GLN A 79 -3.17 -22.53 -3.97
C GLN A 79 -4.35 -21.58 -3.87
N ARG A 80 -5.49 -22.06 -3.34
CA ARG A 80 -6.66 -21.22 -3.10
C ARG A 80 -6.38 -20.18 -2.02
N LEU A 81 -5.72 -20.57 -0.93
CA LEU A 81 -5.38 -19.63 0.15
C LEU A 81 -4.42 -18.55 -0.32
N LYS A 82 -3.35 -18.94 -1.06
CA LYS A 82 -2.42 -18.00 -1.70
C LYS A 82 -3.18 -16.99 -2.55
N LYS A 83 -4.06 -17.48 -3.42
CA LYS A 83 -4.86 -16.62 -4.30
C LYS A 83 -5.69 -15.61 -3.50
N ILE A 84 -6.43 -16.06 -2.48
CA ILE A 84 -7.26 -15.17 -1.66
C ILE A 84 -6.40 -14.09 -0.97
N GLN A 85 -5.25 -14.47 -0.42
CA GLN A 85 -4.37 -13.52 0.25
C GLN A 85 -3.74 -12.52 -0.73
N CYS A 86 -3.28 -12.99 -1.90
CA CYS A 86 -2.77 -12.12 -2.96
C CYS A 86 -3.85 -11.16 -3.47
N ASP A 87 -5.05 -11.65 -3.75
CA ASP A 87 -6.18 -10.84 -4.23
C ASP A 87 -6.53 -9.75 -3.20
N PHE A 88 -6.58 -10.11 -1.91
CA PHE A 88 -6.84 -9.16 -0.83
C PHE A 88 -5.77 -8.07 -0.72
N ARG A 89 -4.48 -8.42 -0.73
CA ARG A 89 -3.40 -7.43 -0.65
C ARG A 89 -3.28 -6.58 -1.91
N THR A 90 -3.57 -7.16 -3.08
CA THR A 90 -3.64 -6.41 -4.34
C THR A 90 -4.76 -5.36 -4.28
N GLN A 91 -5.93 -5.72 -3.75
CA GLN A 91 -7.01 -4.76 -3.54
C GLN A 91 -6.60 -3.63 -2.59
N GLN A 92 -5.96 -3.94 -1.46
CA GLN A 92 -5.47 -2.93 -0.53
C GLN A 92 -4.44 -1.98 -1.15
N LEU A 93 -3.59 -2.49 -2.04
CA LEU A 93 -2.62 -1.67 -2.78
C LEU A 93 -3.32 -0.74 -3.75
N ALA A 94 -4.32 -1.23 -4.50
CA ALA A 94 -5.15 -0.41 -5.38
C ALA A 94 -5.93 0.67 -4.61
N ASP A 95 -6.51 0.32 -3.45
CA ASP A 95 -7.22 1.27 -2.60
C ASP A 95 -6.27 2.36 -2.06
N ALA A 96 -5.05 1.98 -1.67
CA ALA A 96 -4.03 2.93 -1.25
C ALA A 96 -3.63 3.89 -2.39
N ASP A 97 -3.46 3.38 -3.62
CA ASP A 97 -3.16 4.18 -4.81
C ASP A 97 -4.25 5.22 -5.09
N VAL A 98 -5.52 4.82 -5.03
CA VAL A 98 -6.67 5.75 -5.20
C VAL A 98 -6.67 6.84 -4.13
N VAL A 99 -6.37 6.50 -2.88
CA VAL A 99 -6.31 7.48 -1.79
C VAL A 99 -5.13 8.45 -1.98
N ILE A 100 -3.95 7.95 -2.35
CA ILE A 100 -2.78 8.78 -2.64
C ILE A 100 -3.07 9.76 -3.78
N GLU A 101 -3.65 9.29 -4.88
CA GLU A 101 -4.03 10.15 -6.01
C GLU A 101 -5.02 11.23 -5.58
N ARG A 102 -6.04 10.87 -4.79
CA ARG A 102 -7.02 11.85 -4.30
C ARG A 102 -6.35 12.94 -3.45
N ILE A 103 -5.49 12.55 -2.50
CA ILE A 103 -4.76 13.48 -1.64
C ILE A 103 -3.85 14.39 -2.48
N ALA A 104 -3.14 13.83 -3.47
CA ALA A 104 -2.27 14.59 -4.37
C ALA A 104 -3.05 15.61 -5.22
N LEU A 105 -4.23 15.22 -5.73
CA LEU A 105 -5.12 16.10 -6.49
C LEU A 105 -5.68 17.24 -5.64
N GLU A 106 -6.08 16.96 -4.40
CA GLU A 106 -6.54 17.97 -3.45
C GLU A 106 -5.42 18.96 -3.11
N LYS A 107 -4.22 18.47 -2.78
CA LYS A 107 -3.02 19.31 -2.55
C LYS A 107 -2.74 20.21 -3.75
N ALA A 108 -2.77 19.67 -4.97
CA ALA A 108 -2.51 20.44 -6.18
C ALA A 108 -3.56 21.54 -6.43
N ARG A 109 -4.84 21.26 -6.14
CA ARG A 109 -5.92 22.26 -6.24
C ARG A 109 -5.73 23.39 -5.24
N GLU A 110 -5.45 23.07 -3.98
CA GLU A 110 -5.21 24.09 -2.94
C GLU A 110 -3.97 24.93 -3.25
N LEU A 111 -2.86 24.31 -3.67
CA LEU A 111 -1.66 25.04 -4.10
C LEU A 111 -1.93 25.97 -5.28
N LYS A 112 -2.73 25.54 -6.26
CA LYS A 112 -3.10 26.39 -7.40
C LYS A 112 -3.92 27.61 -6.95
N ALA A 113 -4.89 27.40 -6.05
CA ALA A 113 -5.70 28.49 -5.51
C ALA A 113 -4.86 29.49 -4.70
N ALA A 114 -3.98 28.99 -3.82
CA ALA A 114 -3.07 29.84 -3.04
C ALA A 114 -2.12 30.66 -3.93
N LYS A 115 -1.51 30.03 -4.95
CA LYS A 115 -0.66 30.73 -5.91
C LYS A 115 -1.42 31.81 -6.70
N ALA A 116 -2.65 31.54 -7.09
CA ALA A 116 -3.48 32.52 -7.79
C ALA A 116 -3.82 33.71 -6.88
N ALA A 117 -4.12 33.48 -5.60
CA ALA A 117 -4.38 34.54 -4.63
C ALA A 117 -3.13 35.40 -4.35
N ILE A 118 -1.95 34.76 -4.20
CA ILE A 118 -0.68 35.48 -4.03
C ILE A 118 -0.36 36.34 -5.26
N ALA A 119 -0.57 35.80 -6.47
CA ALA A 119 -0.35 36.55 -7.70
C ALA A 119 -1.31 37.75 -7.84
N ALA A 120 -2.60 37.56 -7.54
CA ALA A 120 -3.58 38.65 -7.58
C ALA A 120 -3.26 39.75 -6.55
N ALA A 121 -2.86 39.39 -5.33
CA ALA A 121 -2.45 40.35 -4.31
C ALA A 121 -1.22 41.16 -4.74
N ALA A 122 -0.28 40.55 -5.47
CA ALA A 122 0.91 41.22 -5.98
C ALA A 122 0.63 42.15 -7.20
N GLU A 123 -0.52 42.01 -7.86
CA GLU A 123 -0.95 42.90 -8.96
C GLU A 123 -1.75 44.13 -8.45
N GLU A 124 -2.27 44.08 -7.23
CA GLU A 124 -3.01 45.17 -6.57
C GLU A 124 -2.12 46.13 -5.75
N GLU A 125 -0.82 45.83 -5.61
CA GLU A 125 0.21 46.59 -4.88
C GLU A 125 1.16 47.34 -5.82
#